data_AF-A0A150GAV7-F1
#
_entry.id   AF-A0A150GAV7-F1
#
_cell.length_a   1.000
_cell.length_b   1.000
_cell.length_c   1.000
_cell.angle_alpha   90.00
_cell.angle_beta   90.00
_cell.angle_gamma   90.00
#
_symmetry.space_group_name_H-M   'P 1'
#
loop_
_entity.id
_entity.type
_entity.pdbx_description
1 polymer ?
#
loop_
_entity_poly.entity_id
_entity_poly.type
_entity_poly.pdbx_seq_one_letter_code
_entity_poly.pdbx_strand_id
1 'polypeptide(L)'
;MLLLYVRVESPLCPASSSLSACRAACSIVEMLFCTSLLGFVGAGEQPALTPRKLTVLNTSASRVIQELTYPTSVLAVRMNRQRLVVVTARHVHVYSMQNLACLRVIETEESQQGTVRIYDLAQEGGNVLSEVQAHQTAVTSLAWNRDGSLLATASAKGTVIRVHRMPSAAKSHSFRRGAMSASIQSMAFGPPSASAQLLLAASSHGTVHVFRLEVGATRARRTKGDS
;
A
#
# COMPACT_ATOMS: atom_id res chain seq x y z
N MET A 1 3.61 13.23 0.20
CA MET A 1 2.41 12.37 0.28
C MET A 1 2.80 10.93 -0.05
N LEU A 2 3.01 10.11 0.99
CA LEU A 2 3.34 8.68 0.84
C LEU A 2 2.11 7.88 1.28
N LEU A 3 1.25 7.53 0.33
CA LEU A 3 0.14 6.60 0.57
C LEU A 3 0.67 5.18 0.41
N LEU A 4 1.19 4.54 1.45
CA LEU A 4 1.38 3.08 1.43
C LEU A 4 0.00 2.42 1.55
N TYR A 5 -0.72 2.29 0.43
CA TYR A 5 -2.02 1.61 0.38
C TYR A 5 -1.85 0.20 -0.19
N VAL A 6 -2.06 -0.81 0.65
CA VAL A 6 -2.34 -2.20 0.23
C VAL A 6 -3.35 -2.74 1.23
N ARG A 7 -4.64 -2.56 0.98
CA ARG A 7 -5.68 -3.18 1.81
C ARG A 7 -5.75 -4.65 1.40
N VAL A 8 -5.34 -5.54 2.29
CA VAL A 8 -5.70 -6.96 2.22
C VAL A 8 -7.05 -7.07 2.92
N GLU A 9 -8.10 -7.41 2.18
CA GLU A 9 -9.38 -7.78 2.81
C GLU A 9 -9.14 -8.99 3.73
N SER A 10 -9.54 -8.84 4.99
CA SER A 10 -9.49 -9.94 5.96
C SER A 10 -10.52 -11.01 5.57
N PRO A 11 -10.17 -12.31 5.63
CA PRO A 11 -11.19 -13.34 5.70
C PRO A 11 -11.91 -13.18 7.05
N LEU A 12 -13.23 -13.15 7.02
CA LEU A 12 -14.09 -13.20 8.20
C LEU A 12 -13.71 -14.43 9.03
N CYS A 13 -13.03 -14.26 10.17
CA CYS A 13 -12.84 -15.35 11.13
C CYS A 13 -14.14 -15.55 11.92
N PRO A 14 -14.65 -16.80 12.03
CA PRO A 14 -15.81 -17.08 12.88
C PRO A 14 -15.41 -16.89 14.34
N ALA A 15 -16.30 -16.27 15.10
CA ALA A 15 -16.10 -15.99 16.51
C ALA A 15 -15.96 -17.30 17.30
N SER A 16 -14.80 -17.51 17.93
CA SER A 16 -14.65 -18.45 19.05
C SER A 16 -14.17 -17.69 20.28
N SER A 17 -14.88 -17.89 21.38
CA SER A 17 -14.77 -17.23 22.67
C SER A 17 -13.49 -17.56 23.41
N SER A 18 -12.55 -16.61 23.48
CA SER A 18 -11.58 -16.44 24.58
C SER A 18 -10.74 -15.16 24.52
N LEU A 19 -10.82 -14.35 23.45
CA LEU A 19 -10.10 -13.08 23.37
C LEU A 19 -10.93 -11.93 23.95
N SER A 20 -10.81 -11.69 25.26
CA SER A 20 -11.29 -10.47 25.92
C SER A 20 -10.69 -9.18 25.33
N ALA A 21 -9.66 -9.27 24.50
CA ALA A 21 -9.04 -8.15 23.78
C ALA A 21 -9.84 -7.69 22.54
N CYS A 22 -10.77 -8.51 22.02
CA CYS A 22 -11.50 -8.22 20.76
C CYS A 22 -12.77 -7.36 20.92
N ARG A 23 -13.10 -6.89 22.13
CA ARG A 23 -14.18 -5.90 22.34
C ARG A 23 -13.75 -4.45 22.15
N ALA A 24 -12.53 -4.26 21.65
CA ALA A 24 -11.93 -2.98 21.40
C ALA A 24 -12.23 -2.47 20.00
N ALA A 25 -12.68 -1.23 19.88
CA ALA A 25 -12.74 -0.54 18.59
C ALA A 25 -11.31 -0.41 18.03
N CYS A 26 -11.05 -0.98 16.86
CA CYS A 26 -9.78 -0.90 16.15
C CYS A 26 -9.96 -0.10 14.85
N SER A 27 -8.95 0.69 14.51
CA SER A 27 -8.93 1.49 13.27
C SER A 27 -8.14 0.79 12.18
N ILE A 28 -7.04 0.12 12.56
CA ILE A 28 -6.12 -0.55 11.66
C ILE A 28 -5.80 -1.93 12.25
N VAL A 29 -5.87 -2.96 11.41
CA VAL A 29 -5.43 -4.31 11.72
C VAL A 29 -4.66 -4.83 10.52
N GLU A 30 -3.40 -5.20 10.72
CA GLU A 30 -2.49 -5.62 9.66
C GLU A 30 -1.79 -6.91 10.07
N MET A 31 -1.88 -7.93 9.21
CA MET A 31 -1.24 -9.23 9.43
C MET A 31 0.07 -9.32 8.65
N LEU A 32 1.04 -10.03 9.22
CA LEU A 32 2.21 -10.46 8.46
C LEU A 32 1.86 -11.73 7.68
N PHE A 33 1.42 -11.57 6.42
CA PHE A 33 0.98 -12.69 5.57
C PHE A 33 -0.08 -13.56 6.28
N CYS A 34 0.11 -14.88 6.28
CA CYS A 34 -0.73 -15.86 6.98
C CYS A 34 -0.05 -16.36 8.28
N THR A 35 0.63 -15.48 9.01
CA THR A 35 1.24 -15.82 10.31
C THR A 35 0.33 -15.41 11.46
N SER A 36 0.67 -15.82 12.69
CA SER A 36 0.00 -15.35 13.91
C SER A 36 0.44 -13.96 14.37
N LEU A 37 1.34 -13.30 13.62
CA LEU A 37 1.79 -11.95 13.95
C LEU A 37 0.81 -10.91 13.40
N LEU A 38 0.31 -10.06 14.30
CA LEU A 38 -0.69 -9.05 14.00
C LEU A 38 -0.28 -7.72 14.64
N GLY A 39 -0.35 -6.65 13.86
CA GLY A 39 -0.28 -5.27 14.35
C GLY A 39 -1.67 -4.67 14.35
N PHE A 40 -2.09 -4.07 15.46
CA PHE A 40 -3.33 -3.31 15.49
C PHE A 40 -3.16 -1.94 16.13
N VAL A 41 -4.01 -1.02 15.70
CA VAL A 41 -4.15 0.33 16.24
C VAL A 41 -5.58 0.50 16.72
N GLY A 42 -5.74 1.02 17.93
CA GLY A 42 -7.08 1.29 18.48
C GLY A 42 -7.78 2.46 17.78
N ALA A 43 -9.08 2.60 18.02
CA ALA A 43 -9.91 3.71 17.51
C ALA A 43 -10.59 4.51 18.63
N GLY A 44 -10.21 4.28 19.89
CA GLY A 44 -10.83 4.90 21.05
C GLY A 44 -9.97 5.98 21.70
N GLU A 45 -10.55 6.71 22.64
CA GLU A 45 -9.82 7.68 23.47
C GLU A 45 -9.16 7.06 24.70
N GLN A 46 -9.50 5.80 25.01
CA GLN A 46 -8.85 5.06 26.10
C GLN A 46 -7.36 4.85 25.82
N PRO A 47 -6.47 4.97 26.83
CA PRO A 47 -5.03 4.81 26.63
C PRO A 47 -4.62 3.46 26.02
N ALA A 48 -5.37 2.40 26.32
CA ALA A 48 -5.16 1.08 25.75
C ALA A 48 -5.52 1.02 24.25
N LEU A 49 -6.49 1.83 23.79
CA LEU A 49 -7.08 1.80 22.45
C LEU A 49 -6.89 3.10 21.68
N THR A 50 -5.85 3.85 22.01
CA THR A 50 -5.57 5.13 21.35
C THR A 50 -5.15 4.93 19.89
N PRO A 51 -5.56 5.81 18.96
CA PRO A 51 -5.08 5.80 17.57
C PRO A 51 -3.58 6.12 17.44
N ARG A 52 -2.93 6.50 18.54
CA ARG A 52 -1.50 6.83 18.60
C ARG A 52 -0.62 5.66 19.06
N LYS A 53 -1.19 4.48 19.28
CA LYS A 53 -0.47 3.31 19.77
C LYS A 53 -0.65 2.13 18.83
N LEU A 54 0.45 1.62 18.30
CA LEU A 54 0.51 0.36 17.59
C LEU A 54 0.88 -0.75 18.57
N THR A 55 0.04 -1.78 18.65
CA THR A 55 0.31 -2.98 19.44
C THR A 55 0.63 -4.13 18.50
N VAL A 56 1.82 -4.69 18.63
CA VAL A 56 2.28 -5.88 17.90
C VAL A 56 2.09 -7.09 18.80
N LEU A 57 1.33 -8.08 18.34
CA LEU A 57 1.00 -9.26 19.12
C LEU A 57 1.10 -10.55 18.30
N ASN A 58 1.27 -11.65 19.04
CA ASN A 58 1.17 -13.00 18.53
C ASN A 58 -0.18 -13.59 18.96
N THR A 59 -1.05 -13.88 17.99
CA THR A 59 -2.39 -14.41 18.25
C THR A 59 -2.37 -15.85 18.76
N SER A 60 -1.47 -16.69 18.24
CA SER A 60 -1.38 -18.10 18.64
C SER A 60 -0.86 -18.26 20.07
N ALA A 61 0.05 -17.38 20.50
CA ALA A 61 0.53 -17.32 21.87
C ALA A 61 -0.29 -16.39 22.78
N SER A 62 -1.29 -15.70 22.22
CA SER A 62 -2.09 -14.64 22.89
C SER A 62 -1.23 -13.65 23.69
N ARG A 63 -0.08 -13.26 23.12
CA ARG A 63 0.94 -12.45 23.78
C ARG A 63 1.18 -11.15 23.03
N VAL A 64 1.21 -10.05 23.77
CA VAL A 64 1.72 -8.77 23.26
C VAL A 64 3.25 -8.84 23.19
N ILE A 65 3.79 -8.59 22.00
CA ILE A 65 5.23 -8.57 21.75
C ILE A 65 5.78 -7.19 22.11
N GLN A 66 5.15 -6.14 21.59
CA GLN A 66 5.55 -4.76 21.86
C GLN A 66 4.41 -3.76 21.62
N GLU A 67 4.45 -2.66 22.36
CA GLU A 67 3.63 -1.48 22.13
C GLU A 67 4.51 -0.31 21.69
N LEU A 68 4.14 0.35 20.59
CA LEU A 68 4.85 1.50 20.02
C LEU A 68 3.92 2.72 20.07
N THR A 69 4.34 3.77 20.77
CA THR A 69 3.56 5.00 20.95
C THR A 69 4.10 6.12 20.06
N TYR A 70 3.20 6.85 19.42
CA TYR A 70 3.50 7.92 18.47
C TYR A 70 2.94 9.26 18.96
N PRO A 71 3.55 10.39 18.55
CA PRO A 71 3.05 11.72 18.91
C PRO A 71 1.74 12.07 18.20
N THR A 72 1.47 11.48 17.05
CA THR A 72 0.25 11.69 16.25
C THR A 72 -0.39 10.36 15.87
N SER A 73 -1.63 10.40 15.37
CA SER A 73 -2.37 9.19 15.00
C SER A 73 -1.63 8.40 13.92
N VAL A 74 -1.63 7.08 14.07
CA VAL A 74 -1.12 6.16 13.06
C VAL A 74 -2.12 6.11 11.90
N LEU A 75 -1.65 6.46 10.71
CA LEU A 75 -2.47 6.53 9.49
C LEU A 75 -2.42 5.23 8.69
N ALA A 76 -1.27 4.55 8.70
CA ALA A 76 -1.10 3.26 8.05
C ALA A 76 0.00 2.45 8.71
N VAL A 77 -0.14 1.14 8.70
CA VAL A 77 0.87 0.19 9.15
C VAL A 77 1.10 -0.81 8.02
N ARG A 78 2.34 -1.09 7.65
CA ARG A 78 2.67 -2.13 6.67
C ARG A 78 3.83 -2.94 7.18
N MET A 79 3.77 -4.25 6.97
CA MET A 79 4.80 -5.17 7.44
C MET A 79 5.16 -6.18 6.36
N ASN A 80 6.44 -6.53 6.29
CA ASN A 80 6.94 -7.70 5.59
C ASN A 80 7.85 -8.49 6.56
N ARG A 81 8.59 -9.49 6.08
CA ARG A 81 9.42 -10.33 6.98
C ARG A 81 10.66 -9.60 7.56
N GLN A 82 11.01 -8.43 7.04
CA GLN A 82 12.23 -7.70 7.40
C GLN A 82 11.95 -6.32 8.01
N ARG A 83 10.85 -5.68 7.63
CA ARG A 83 10.50 -4.30 7.98
C ARG A 83 9.06 -4.16 8.44
N LEU A 84 8.88 -3.36 9.48
CA LEU A 84 7.60 -2.76 9.86
C LEU A 84 7.69 -1.27 9.54
N VAL A 85 6.71 -0.77 8.80
CA VAL A 85 6.61 0.62 8.39
C VAL A 85 5.33 1.19 9.00
N VAL A 86 5.48 2.29 9.75
CA VAL A 86 4.37 2.99 10.39
C VAL A 86 4.32 4.42 9.88
N VAL A 87 3.18 4.80 9.32
CA VAL A 87 2.96 6.13 8.74
C VAL A 87 2.16 6.97 9.72
N THR A 88 2.68 8.15 10.01
CA THR A 88 2.02 9.21 10.79
C THR A 88 1.88 10.46 9.92
N ALA A 89 1.30 11.54 10.45
CA ALA A 89 1.00 12.74 9.65
C ALA A 89 2.23 13.35 8.94
N ARG A 90 3.39 13.39 9.61
CA ARG A 90 4.62 14.02 9.09
C ARG A 90 5.82 13.09 9.03
N HIS A 91 5.68 11.86 9.50
CA HIS A 91 6.80 10.93 9.61
C HIS A 91 6.41 9.51 9.20
N VAL A 92 7.33 8.84 8.54
CA VAL A 92 7.29 7.40 8.27
C VAL A 92 8.39 6.75 9.09
N HIS A 93 8.00 5.92 10.06
CA HIS A 93 8.89 5.19 10.93
C HIS A 93 9.15 3.80 10.34
N VAL A 94 10.42 3.42 10.23
CA VAL A 94 10.86 2.13 9.70
C VAL A 94 11.55 1.36 10.81
N TYR A 95 11.04 0.16 11.09
CA TYR A 95 11.53 -0.73 12.14
C TYR A 95 12.05 -2.04 11.56
N SER A 96 13.00 -2.67 12.24
CA SER A 96 13.43 -4.05 11.93
C SER A 96 12.41 -5.05 12.47
N MET A 97 12.03 -6.06 11.68
CA MET A 97 11.12 -7.11 12.18
C MET A 97 11.78 -8.14 13.10
N GLN A 98 13.12 -8.11 13.21
CA GLN A 98 13.85 -9.05 14.07
C GLN A 98 13.74 -8.68 15.55
N ASN A 99 13.83 -7.38 15.86
CA ASN A 99 13.87 -6.87 17.23
C ASN A 99 12.95 -5.64 17.44
N LEU A 100 12.22 -5.22 16.40
CA LEU A 100 11.35 -4.05 16.40
C LEU A 100 12.08 -2.74 16.82
N ALA A 101 13.40 -2.68 16.61
CA ALA A 101 14.16 -1.46 16.78
C ALA A 101 13.82 -0.46 15.68
N CYS A 102 13.67 0.82 16.03
CA CYS A 102 13.49 1.90 15.08
C CYS A 102 14.81 2.10 14.31
N LEU A 103 14.80 1.77 13.02
CA LEU A 103 15.96 1.92 12.15
C LEU A 103 16.05 3.34 11.61
N ARG A 104 14.90 3.94 11.30
CA ARG A 104 14.83 5.25 10.64
C ARG A 104 13.48 5.92 10.82
N VAL A 105 13.51 7.25 10.80
CA VAL A 105 12.34 8.10 10.60
C VAL A 105 12.56 8.91 9.32
N ILE A 106 11.60 8.87 8.40
CA ILE A 106 11.60 9.65 7.16
C ILE A 106 10.58 10.77 7.32
N GLU A 107 11.01 12.01 7.15
CA GLU A 107 10.10 13.15 7.12
C GLU A 107 9.32 13.17 5.80
N THR A 108 8.01 13.41 5.91
CA THR A 108 7.13 13.50 4.75
C THR A 108 6.56 14.89 4.62
N GLU A 109 6.63 15.43 3.40
CA GLU A 109 5.96 16.66 3.05
C GLU A 109 4.62 16.39 2.36
N GLU A 110 3.64 17.23 2.66
CA GLU A 110 2.40 17.30 1.89
C GLU A 110 2.71 17.97 0.56
N SER A 111 2.48 17.25 -0.53
CA SER A 111 2.66 17.78 -1.88
C SER A 111 1.38 17.59 -2.65
N GLN A 112 0.91 18.68 -3.26
CA GLN A 112 -0.20 18.68 -4.20
C GLN A 112 0.23 18.12 -5.58
N GLN A 113 1.52 17.85 -5.76
CA GLN A 113 2.06 17.25 -6.98
C GLN A 113 1.87 15.74 -7.00
N GLY A 114 1.72 15.17 -8.19
CA GLY A 114 1.51 13.73 -8.37
C GLY A 114 2.80 12.92 -8.40
N THR A 115 3.73 13.22 -7.50
CA THR A 115 5.06 12.61 -7.44
C THR A 115 5.12 11.52 -6.36
N VAL A 116 5.71 10.38 -6.67
CA VAL A 116 5.88 9.26 -5.73
C VAL A 116 7.37 8.96 -5.57
N ARG A 117 7.85 8.94 -4.32
CA ARG A 117 9.23 8.54 -3.99
C ARG A 117 9.26 7.10 -3.54
N ILE A 118 10.19 6.34 -4.09
CA ILE A 118 10.44 4.94 -3.78
C ILE A 118 11.69 4.88 -2.92
N TYR A 119 11.59 4.25 -1.76
CA TYR A 119 12.70 4.08 -0.84
C TYR A 119 13.12 2.61 -0.84
N ASP A 120 14.41 2.35 -0.97
CA ASP A 120 14.95 1.02 -0.71
C ASP A 120 15.15 0.85 0.80
N LEU A 121 14.24 0.11 1.43
CA LEU A 121 14.30 -0.18 2.87
C LEU A 121 15.13 -1.43 3.19
N ALA A 122 15.67 -2.15 2.20
CA ALA A 122 16.48 -3.34 2.43
C ALA A 122 17.87 -2.96 2.97
N GLN A 123 18.47 -1.90 2.44
CA GLN A 123 19.77 -1.41 2.89
C GLN A 123 19.66 -0.55 4.15
N GLU A 124 20.68 -0.65 5.01
CA GLU A 124 20.86 0.29 6.11
C GLU A 124 21.09 1.68 5.52
N GLY A 125 20.21 2.62 5.88
CA GLY A 125 20.25 3.95 5.30
C GLY A 125 19.17 4.22 4.24
N GLY A 126 18.24 3.30 3.95
CA GLY A 126 16.89 3.65 3.48
C GLY A 126 16.80 4.66 2.32
N ASN A 127 17.66 4.57 1.31
CA ASN A 127 17.87 5.62 0.32
C ASN A 127 16.71 5.73 -0.68
N VAL A 128 16.54 6.92 -1.27
CA VAL A 128 15.60 7.10 -2.38
C VAL A 128 16.15 6.33 -3.58
N LEU A 129 15.41 5.31 -4.01
CA LEU A 129 15.74 4.46 -5.15
C LEU A 129 15.30 5.09 -6.46
N SER A 130 14.12 5.70 -6.48
CA SER A 130 13.59 6.40 -7.64
C SER A 130 12.49 7.39 -7.26
N GLU A 131 12.28 8.35 -8.14
CA GLU A 131 11.17 9.31 -8.06
C GLU A 131 10.33 9.19 -9.34
N VAL A 132 9.03 9.03 -9.16
CA VAL A 132 8.06 8.82 -10.24
C VAL A 132 7.16 10.03 -10.33
N GLN A 133 7.32 10.82 -11.40
CA GLN A 133 6.35 11.86 -11.75
C GLN A 133 5.09 11.22 -12.36
N ALA A 134 4.27 10.60 -11.50
CA ALA A 134 3.17 9.77 -11.94
C ALA A 134 2.00 10.60 -12.47
N HIS A 135 1.67 11.73 -11.83
CA HIS A 135 0.50 12.55 -12.16
C HIS A 135 0.77 14.04 -12.00
N GLN A 136 -0.14 14.88 -12.52
CA GLN A 136 -0.09 16.34 -12.35
C GLN A 136 -0.67 16.79 -11.01
N THR A 137 -1.56 15.99 -10.43
CA THR A 137 -2.21 16.23 -9.14
C THR A 137 -1.85 15.13 -8.16
N ALA A 138 -2.03 15.40 -6.87
CA ALA A 138 -1.87 14.47 -5.75
C ALA A 138 -2.30 13.02 -6.09
N VAL A 139 -1.38 12.06 -5.93
CA VAL A 139 -1.63 10.60 -5.92
C VAL A 139 -2.44 10.17 -4.69
N THR A 140 -3.68 9.74 -4.89
CA THR A 140 -4.58 9.33 -3.80
C THR A 140 -4.63 7.82 -3.60
N SER A 141 -4.21 7.04 -4.59
CA SER A 141 -4.22 5.59 -4.52
C SER A 141 -3.03 5.01 -5.27
N LEU A 142 -2.43 3.96 -4.70
CA LEU A 142 -1.37 3.19 -5.33
C LEU A 142 -1.51 1.71 -5.00
N ALA A 143 -0.88 0.88 -5.81
CA ALA A 143 -0.79 -0.56 -5.58
C ALA A 143 0.50 -1.11 -6.18
N TRP A 144 1.12 -2.05 -5.49
CA TRP A 144 2.25 -2.83 -5.99
C TRP A 144 1.79 -4.18 -6.50
N ASN A 145 2.49 -4.74 -7.48
CA ASN A 145 2.41 -6.17 -7.74
C ASN A 145 3.24 -6.95 -6.70
N ARG A 146 3.05 -8.28 -6.68
CA ARG A 146 3.60 -9.16 -5.65
C ARG A 146 5.13 -9.17 -5.55
N ASP A 147 5.80 -9.08 -6.69
CA ASP A 147 7.27 -9.08 -6.83
C ASP A 147 7.87 -7.66 -6.77
N GLY A 148 7.04 -6.61 -6.66
CA GLY A 148 7.49 -5.22 -6.57
C GLY A 148 8.04 -4.64 -7.88
N SER A 149 7.87 -5.32 -9.02
CA SER A 149 8.35 -4.85 -10.33
C SER A 149 7.43 -3.83 -11.00
N LEU A 150 6.17 -3.71 -10.55
CA LEU A 150 5.17 -2.78 -11.08
C LEU A 150 4.49 -1.99 -9.95
N LEU A 151 4.31 -0.69 -10.21
CA LEU A 151 3.58 0.24 -9.37
C LEU A 151 2.44 0.88 -10.16
N ALA A 152 1.20 0.60 -9.76
CA ALA A 152 0.02 1.30 -10.23
C ALA A 152 -0.24 2.55 -9.39
N THR A 153 -0.61 3.65 -10.02
CA THR A 153 -0.93 4.92 -9.36
C THR A 153 -2.16 5.57 -9.97
N ALA A 154 -2.98 6.19 -9.12
CA ALA A 154 -4.09 7.04 -9.51
C ALA A 154 -4.07 8.34 -8.71
N SER A 155 -4.40 9.45 -9.37
CA SER A 155 -4.48 10.76 -8.72
C SER A 155 -5.88 11.06 -8.18
N ALA A 156 -6.01 12.17 -7.46
CA ALA A 156 -7.29 12.72 -7.00
C ALA A 156 -8.33 12.90 -8.12
N LYS A 157 -7.87 13.12 -9.37
CA LYS A 157 -8.77 13.16 -10.55
C LYS A 157 -9.28 11.77 -10.93
N GLY A 158 -8.48 10.73 -10.71
CA GLY A 158 -8.83 9.32 -10.89
C GLY A 158 -9.40 8.92 -12.25
N THR A 159 -9.22 9.74 -13.29
CA THR A 159 -9.66 9.44 -14.67
C THR A 159 -8.69 8.51 -15.38
N VAL A 160 -7.41 8.55 -15.00
CA VAL A 160 -6.32 7.77 -15.59
C VAL A 160 -5.56 7.05 -14.50
N ILE A 161 -5.28 5.78 -14.74
CA ILE A 161 -4.44 4.93 -13.90
C ILE A 161 -3.16 4.67 -14.68
N ARG A 162 -2.01 4.90 -14.05
CA ARG A 162 -0.70 4.66 -14.67
C ARG A 162 0.01 3.54 -13.98
N VAL A 163 0.74 2.74 -14.74
CA VAL A 163 1.59 1.67 -14.24
C VAL A 163 3.02 1.97 -14.64
N HIS A 164 3.94 1.89 -13.69
CA HIS A 164 5.36 2.11 -13.89
C HIS A 164 6.15 0.86 -13.50
N ARG A 165 7.21 0.57 -14.23
CA ARG A 165 8.17 -0.48 -13.91
C ARG A 165 9.18 0.04 -12.89
N MET A 166 9.46 -0.76 -11.89
CA MET A 166 10.42 -0.48 -10.83
C MET A 166 11.64 -1.40 -10.98
N PRO A 167 12.84 -0.93 -10.58
CA PRO A 167 13.13 0.36 -9.94
C PRO A 167 13.27 1.54 -10.93
N SER A 168 13.29 1.28 -12.24
CA SER A 168 13.64 2.29 -13.27
C SER A 168 12.66 3.46 -13.41
N ALA A 169 11.53 3.45 -12.70
CA ALA A 169 10.46 4.43 -12.81
C ALA A 169 9.88 4.58 -14.23
N ALA A 170 10.16 3.64 -15.13
CA ALA A 170 9.73 3.73 -16.52
C ALA A 170 8.22 3.51 -16.62
N LYS A 171 7.50 4.43 -17.27
CA LYS A 171 6.07 4.27 -17.52
C LYS A 171 5.84 3.04 -18.42
N SER A 172 5.06 2.09 -17.92
CA SER A 172 4.71 0.84 -18.60
C SER A 172 3.34 0.94 -19.28
N HIS A 173 2.31 1.34 -18.54
CA HIS A 173 0.94 1.40 -19.06
C HIS A 173 0.21 2.66 -18.59
N SER A 174 -0.81 3.06 -19.34
CA SER A 174 -1.72 4.16 -18.98
C SER A 174 -3.13 3.79 -19.41
N PHE A 175 -4.01 3.59 -18.44
CA PHE A 175 -5.38 3.17 -18.65
C PHE A 175 -6.34 4.31 -18.34
N ARG A 176 -7.31 4.55 -19.23
CA ARG A 176 -8.41 5.47 -18.98
C ARG A 176 -9.52 4.71 -18.26
N ARG A 177 -9.82 5.12 -17.03
CA ARG A 177 -10.95 4.59 -16.24
C ARG A 177 -12.27 5.19 -16.73
N GLY A 178 -12.31 6.49 -17.02
CA GLY A 178 -13.50 7.15 -17.56
C GLY A 178 -13.26 8.63 -17.92
N ALA A 179 -14.30 9.29 -18.44
CA ALA A 179 -14.27 10.71 -18.76
C ALA A 179 -14.38 11.60 -17.52
N MET A 180 -15.28 11.25 -16.60
CA MET A 180 -15.56 12.01 -15.38
C MET A 180 -14.58 11.67 -14.27
N SER A 181 -14.27 12.64 -13.40
CA SER A 181 -13.47 12.42 -12.18
C SER A 181 -14.14 11.41 -11.25
N ALA A 182 -13.37 10.54 -10.60
CA ALA A 182 -13.86 9.60 -9.60
C ALA A 182 -12.73 9.24 -8.63
N SER A 183 -13.02 9.16 -7.33
CA SER A 183 -12.03 8.75 -6.34
C SER A 183 -11.74 7.26 -6.48
N ILE A 184 -10.48 6.88 -6.66
CA ILE A 184 -10.05 5.48 -6.68
C ILE A 184 -9.90 5.01 -5.24
N GLN A 185 -10.73 4.05 -4.83
CA GLN A 185 -10.76 3.56 -3.46
C GLN A 185 -9.77 2.42 -3.24
N SER A 186 -9.59 1.56 -4.23
CA SER A 186 -8.66 0.43 -4.16
C SER A 186 -8.18 0.02 -5.54
N MET A 187 -6.95 -0.49 -5.60
CA MET A 187 -6.37 -1.12 -6.77
C MET A 187 -5.66 -2.41 -6.37
N ALA A 188 -5.71 -3.42 -7.24
CA ALA A 188 -5.05 -4.69 -7.00
C ALA A 188 -4.56 -5.31 -8.30
N PHE A 189 -3.32 -5.79 -8.30
CA PHE A 189 -2.82 -6.65 -9.37
C PHE A 189 -3.33 -8.08 -9.17
N GLY A 190 -3.63 -8.75 -10.29
CA GLY A 190 -3.92 -10.18 -10.29
C GLY A 190 -2.73 -11.01 -9.80
N PRO A 191 -2.97 -12.26 -9.36
CA PRO A 191 -1.90 -13.13 -8.90
C PRO A 191 -0.93 -13.47 -10.04
N PRO A 192 0.38 -13.67 -9.76
CA PRO A 192 1.36 -13.99 -10.80
C PRO A 192 1.09 -15.31 -11.54
N SER A 193 0.31 -16.21 -10.93
CA SER A 193 -0.09 -17.50 -11.51
C SER A 193 -1.26 -17.40 -12.50
N ALA A 194 -1.87 -16.22 -12.66
CA ALA A 194 -2.95 -16.02 -13.61
C ALA A 194 -2.42 -16.05 -15.06
N SER A 195 -3.23 -16.60 -15.97
CA SER A 195 -2.92 -16.66 -17.41
C SER A 195 -2.78 -15.29 -18.08
N ALA A 196 -3.40 -14.27 -17.51
CA ALA A 196 -3.27 -12.88 -17.91
C ALA A 196 -2.95 -12.02 -16.69
N GLN A 197 -2.00 -11.11 -16.84
CA GLN A 197 -1.72 -10.13 -15.80
C GLN A 197 -2.79 -9.03 -15.86
N LEU A 198 -3.55 -8.90 -14.77
CA LEU A 198 -4.67 -7.96 -14.67
C LEU A 198 -4.41 -6.89 -13.60
N LEU A 199 -5.00 -5.72 -13.77
CA LEU A 199 -5.09 -4.66 -12.78
C LEU A 199 -6.56 -4.30 -12.57
N LEU A 200 -7.02 -4.39 -11.32
CA LEU A 200 -8.35 -3.99 -10.89
C LEU A 200 -8.30 -2.58 -10.30
N ALA A 201 -9.34 -1.79 -10.54
CA ALA A 201 -9.52 -0.49 -9.90
C ALA A 201 -10.98 -0.25 -9.53
N ALA A 202 -11.25 -0.14 -8.23
CA ALA A 202 -12.56 0.19 -7.67
C ALA A 202 -12.66 1.70 -7.45
N SER A 203 -13.78 2.30 -7.85
CA SER A 203 -13.98 3.75 -7.75
C SER A 203 -15.24 4.12 -6.98
N SER A 204 -15.31 5.38 -6.53
CA SER A 204 -16.49 5.96 -5.85
C SER A 204 -17.75 6.01 -6.72
N HIS A 205 -17.66 5.69 -8.02
CA HIS A 205 -18.83 5.56 -8.89
C HIS A 205 -19.51 4.19 -8.78
N GLY A 206 -19.08 3.33 -7.87
CA GLY A 206 -19.65 2.00 -7.68
C GLY A 206 -19.25 0.99 -8.77
N THR A 207 -18.26 1.33 -9.60
CA THR A 207 -17.74 0.45 -10.66
C THR A 207 -16.32 -0.04 -10.35
N VAL A 208 -16.05 -1.27 -10.78
CA VAL A 208 -14.71 -1.85 -10.82
C VAL A 208 -14.30 -2.00 -12.27
N HIS A 209 -13.17 -1.40 -12.64
CA HIS A 209 -12.57 -1.58 -13.97
C HIS A 209 -11.48 -2.64 -13.91
N VAL A 210 -11.43 -3.48 -14.95
CA VAL A 210 -10.43 -4.52 -15.12
C VAL A 210 -9.57 -4.19 -16.34
N PHE A 211 -8.27 -4.02 -16.13
CA PHE A 211 -7.31 -3.70 -17.18
C PHE A 211 -6.38 -4.88 -17.41
N ARG A 212 -6.15 -5.25 -18.67
CA ARG A 212 -5.16 -6.25 -19.04
C ARG A 212 -3.80 -5.59 -19.25
N LEU A 213 -2.78 -6.12 -18.59
CA LEU A 213 -1.38 -5.73 -18.77
C LEU A 213 -0.79 -6.67 -19.82
N GLU A 214 -0.93 -6.32 -21.09
CA GLU A 214 -0.24 -7.09 -22.13
C GLU A 214 1.26 -6.80 -22.06
N VAL A 215 2.06 -7.88 -21.97
CA VAL A 215 3.49 -7.84 -22.25
C VAL A 215 3.58 -7.79 -23.76
N GLY A 216 3.89 -6.61 -24.31
CA GLY A 216 3.90 -6.43 -25.76
C GLY A 216 4.85 -7.43 -26.42
N ALA A 217 4.30 -8.37 -27.17
CA ALA A 217 4.91 -8.72 -28.45
C ALA A 217 4.95 -7.41 -29.24
N THR A 218 6.16 -6.97 -29.58
CA THR A 218 6.42 -5.82 -30.44
C THR A 218 5.37 -5.72 -31.53
N ARG A 219 4.54 -4.67 -31.49
CA ARG A 219 3.54 -4.39 -32.51
C ARG A 219 4.31 -4.06 -33.79
N ALA A 220 4.57 -5.07 -34.63
CA ALA A 220 5.19 -4.88 -35.93
C ALA A 220 4.38 -3.84 -36.69
N ARG A 221 5.03 -2.71 -36.98
CA ARG A 221 4.46 -1.61 -37.76
C ARG A 221 4.11 -2.17 -39.13
N ARG A 222 2.84 -2.42 -39.41
CA ARG A 222 2.35 -2.64 -40.77
C ARG A 222 2.63 -1.35 -41.55
N THR A 223 3.69 -1.35 -42.35
CA THR A 223 3.87 -0.36 -43.41
C THR A 223 2.78 -0.61 -44.44
N LYS A 224 1.90 0.38 -44.61
CA LYS A 224 0.99 0.43 -45.74
C LYS A 224 1.87 0.52 -46.99
N GLY A 225 1.80 -0.48 -47.87
CA GLY A 225 2.37 -0.35 -49.20
C GLY A 225 1.50 0.63 -49.99
N ASP A 226 2.10 1.72 -50.44
CA ASP A 226 1.52 2.54 -51.50
C ASP A 226 1.79 1.83 -52.84
N SER A 227 0.72 1.57 -53.56
CA SER A 227 0.68 1.18 -54.97
C SER A 227 0.60 2.42 -55.85
#